data_AF-A0A3N5GEL3-F1
#
_entry.id   AF-A0A3N5GEL3-F1
#
_cell.length_a   1.000
_cell.length_b   1.000
_cell.length_c   1.000
_cell.angle_alpha   90.00
_cell.angle_beta   90.00
_cell.angle_gamma   90.00
#
_symmetry.space_group_name_H-M   'P 1'
#
loop_
_entity.id
_entity.type
_entity.pdbx_description
1 polymer ?
#
loop_
_entity_poly.entity_id
_entity_poly.type
_entity_poly.pdbx_seq_one_letter_code
_entity_poly.pdbx_strand_id
1 'polypeptide(L)'
;MRFSGESRFTSHFQRAVMRFEYICICLVALFWGGYPLVTRSTGVTGPIVSLIMTLSGATAIAAATAWQGVPIRPSASEVVRLLIAGVMMGAGLLAFNAVANSRHIDASVSIPIMDTLMLLATAIGAIVFFAEPVTPKKVLGMTLLIAGILLLKPE
;
A
#
# COMPACT_ATOMS: atom_id res chain seq x y z
N MET A 1 27.82 38.67 -0.09
CA MET A 1 28.44 37.33 -0.01
C MET A 1 27.38 36.35 0.45
N ARG A 2 26.88 35.48 -0.45
CA ARG A 2 25.97 34.37 -0.08
C ARG A 2 26.82 33.20 0.40
N PHE A 3 26.52 32.67 1.58
CA PHE A 3 27.26 31.60 2.22
C PHE A 3 27.17 30.30 1.41
N SER A 4 28.31 29.76 0.96
CA SER A 4 28.37 28.48 0.22
C SER A 4 28.07 27.24 1.08
N GLY A 5 27.72 27.41 2.36
CA GLY A 5 27.39 26.34 3.29
C GLY A 5 25.95 25.82 3.20
N GLU A 6 24.98 26.66 2.81
CA GLU A 6 23.55 26.28 2.79
C GLU A 6 23.21 25.24 1.70
N SER A 7 23.95 25.23 0.58
CA SER A 7 23.69 24.28 -0.50
C SER A 7 24.14 22.84 -0.18
N ARG A 8 25.15 22.67 0.68
CA ARG A 8 25.60 21.33 1.08
C ARG A 8 24.63 20.68 2.08
N PHE A 9 24.16 21.44 3.06
CA PHE A 9 23.26 20.91 4.11
C PHE A 9 21.93 20.40 3.52
N THR A 10 21.31 21.16 2.62
CA THR A 10 20.09 20.76 1.91
C THR A 10 20.28 19.48 1.09
N SER A 11 21.43 19.32 0.42
CA SER A 11 21.71 18.13 -0.39
C SER A 11 21.88 16.83 0.42
N HIS A 12 22.42 16.91 1.65
CA HIS A 12 22.59 15.73 2.51
C HIS A 12 21.27 15.30 3.15
N PHE A 13 20.46 16.27 3.61
CA PHE A 13 19.15 16.01 4.18
C PHE A 13 18.21 15.37 3.14
N GLN A 14 18.14 15.90 1.92
CA GLN A 14 17.33 15.32 0.85
C GLN A 14 17.73 13.87 0.52
N ARG A 15 19.03 13.56 0.47
CA ARG A 15 19.50 12.18 0.23
C ARG A 15 19.10 11.22 1.36
N ALA A 16 19.12 11.67 2.61
CA ALA A 16 18.74 10.84 3.75
C ALA A 16 17.24 10.51 3.73
N VAL A 17 16.38 11.49 3.46
CA VAL A 17 14.92 11.30 3.34
C VAL A 17 14.59 10.30 2.23
N MET A 18 15.18 10.48 1.03
CA MET A 18 14.97 9.56 -0.09
C MET A 18 15.38 8.13 0.25
N ARG A 19 16.50 7.93 0.96
CA ARG A 19 16.95 6.59 1.38
C ARG A 19 15.95 5.92 2.31
N PHE A 20 15.34 6.67 3.23
CA PHE A 20 14.33 6.15 4.14
C PHE A 20 13.06 5.72 3.39
N GLU A 21 12.57 6.53 2.45
CA GLU A 21 11.41 6.19 1.63
C GLU A 21 11.62 4.90 0.84
N TYR A 22 12.79 4.73 0.22
CA TYR A 22 13.12 3.48 -0.49
C TYR A 22 13.14 2.26 0.44
N ILE A 23 13.66 2.39 1.66
CA ILE A 23 13.62 1.31 2.65
C ILE A 23 12.16 0.96 2.98
N CYS A 24 11.32 1.95 3.24
CA CYS A 24 9.89 1.73 3.49
C CYS A 24 9.20 1.06 2.29
N ILE A 25 9.49 1.46 1.06
CA ILE A 25 8.96 0.83 -0.16
C ILE A 25 9.40 -0.64 -0.22
N CYS A 26 10.67 -0.95 0.06
CA CYS A 26 11.14 -2.33 0.09
C CYS A 26 10.45 -3.16 1.18
N LEU A 27 10.23 -2.59 2.36
CA LEU A 27 9.50 -3.27 3.44
C LEU A 27 8.04 -3.53 3.05
N VAL A 28 7.37 -2.54 2.43
CA VAL A 28 6.00 -2.72 1.91
C VAL A 28 5.99 -3.84 0.87
N ALA A 29 6.89 -3.83 -0.12
CA ALA A 29 6.94 -4.89 -1.13
C ALA A 29 7.15 -6.28 -0.51
N LEU A 30 8.05 -6.39 0.47
CA LEU A 30 8.33 -7.65 1.15
C LEU A 30 7.15 -8.15 1.99
N PHE A 31 6.60 -7.30 2.85
CA PHE A 31 5.53 -7.71 3.77
C PHE A 31 4.18 -7.81 3.06
N TRP A 32 3.85 -6.88 2.16
CA TRP A 32 2.61 -6.89 1.38
C TRP A 32 2.58 -8.05 0.38
N GLY A 33 3.68 -8.30 -0.33
CA GLY A 33 3.78 -9.44 -1.25
C GLY A 33 3.93 -10.80 -0.53
N GLY A 34 4.52 -10.80 0.67
CA GLY A 34 4.80 -12.03 1.44
C GLY A 34 3.62 -12.54 2.26
N TYR A 35 2.82 -11.65 2.88
CA TYR A 35 1.74 -12.10 3.77
C TYR A 35 0.72 -13.04 3.09
N PRO A 36 0.31 -12.86 1.82
CA PRO A 36 -0.68 -13.74 1.20
C PRO A 36 -0.15 -15.17 1.04
N LEU A 37 1.17 -15.33 0.86
CA LEU A 37 1.81 -16.64 0.77
C LEU A 37 1.79 -17.34 2.13
N VAL A 38 2.07 -16.60 3.20
CA VAL A 38 2.01 -17.10 4.58
C VAL A 38 0.58 -17.44 4.98
N THR A 39 -0.40 -16.61 4.65
CA THR A 39 -1.81 -16.88 4.99
C THR A 39 -2.32 -18.10 4.22
N ARG A 40 -2.01 -18.20 2.92
CA ARG A 40 -2.40 -19.34 2.08
C ARG A 40 -1.80 -20.66 2.55
N SER A 41 -0.58 -20.66 3.09
CA SER A 41 0.07 -21.88 3.60
C SER A 41 -0.63 -22.48 4.83
N THR A 42 -1.41 -21.68 5.57
CA THR A 42 -2.18 -22.17 6.72
C THR A 42 -3.38 -23.04 6.33
N GLY A 43 -3.86 -22.91 5.09
CA GLY A 43 -5.09 -23.55 4.61
C GLY A 43 -6.39 -23.02 5.24
N VAL A 44 -6.31 -22.08 6.17
CA VAL A 44 -7.48 -21.42 6.77
C VAL A 44 -8.07 -20.43 5.77
N THR A 45 -9.39 -20.37 5.65
CA THR A 45 -10.10 -19.49 4.70
C THR A 45 -11.24 -18.73 5.37
N GLY A 46 -11.85 -17.80 4.62
CA GLY A 46 -12.99 -17.01 5.08
C GLY A 46 -12.61 -15.78 5.91
N PRO A 47 -13.62 -15.06 6.44
CA PRO A 47 -13.43 -13.77 7.12
C PRO A 47 -12.53 -13.81 8.36
N ILE A 48 -12.41 -14.99 8.99
CA ILE A 48 -11.61 -15.18 10.20
C ILE A 48 -10.12 -14.90 9.96
N VAL A 49 -9.61 -15.20 8.77
CA VAL A 49 -8.21 -14.93 8.40
C VAL A 49 -7.94 -13.43 8.43
N SER A 50 -8.78 -12.65 7.76
CA SER A 50 -8.68 -11.19 7.76
C SER A 50 -8.82 -10.62 9.17
N LEU A 51 -9.75 -11.14 9.99
CA LEU A 51 -9.91 -10.70 11.38
C LEU A 51 -8.63 -10.91 12.20
N ILE A 52 -8.07 -12.13 12.19
CA ILE A 52 -6.83 -12.46 12.93
C ILE A 52 -5.67 -11.55 12.47
N MET A 53 -5.52 -11.38 11.15
CA MET A 53 -4.48 -10.52 10.58
C MET A 53 -4.66 -9.06 11.01
N THR A 54 -5.87 -8.52 10.92
CA THR A 54 -6.16 -7.13 11.29
C THR A 54 -5.89 -6.90 12.77
N LEU A 55 -6.31 -7.81 13.66
CA LEU A 55 -6.05 -7.68 15.11
C LEU A 55 -4.54 -7.76 15.42
N SER A 56 -3.83 -8.67 14.77
CA SER A 56 -2.38 -8.81 14.94
C SER A 56 -1.63 -7.56 14.44
N GLY A 57 -1.98 -7.06 13.26
CA GLY A 57 -1.41 -5.84 12.68
C GLY A 57 -1.75 -4.59 13.49
N ALA A 58 -2.97 -4.49 14.02
CA ALA A 58 -3.40 -3.38 14.88
C ALA A 58 -2.53 -3.26 16.14
N THR A 59 -2.03 -4.38 16.67
CA THR A 59 -1.13 -4.37 17.83
C THR A 59 0.19 -3.68 17.51
N ALA A 60 0.80 -3.98 16.35
CA ALA A 60 2.04 -3.32 15.91
C ALA A 60 1.82 -1.82 15.62
N ILE A 61 0.69 -1.48 15.00
CA ILE A 61 0.30 -0.08 14.74
C ILE A 61 0.12 0.67 16.07
N ALA A 62 -0.62 0.10 17.03
CA ALA A 62 -0.85 0.71 18.34
C ALA A 62 0.46 0.95 19.10
N ALA A 63 1.38 -0.01 19.09
CA ALA A 63 2.70 0.14 19.70
C ALA A 63 3.51 1.28 19.03
N ALA A 64 3.51 1.35 17.70
CA ALA A 64 4.18 2.43 16.97
C ALA A 64 3.55 3.80 17.27
N THR A 65 2.22 3.89 17.35
CA THR A 65 1.51 5.11 17.74
C THR A 65 1.86 5.55 19.16
N ALA A 66 1.91 4.62 20.11
CA ALA A 66 2.30 4.92 21.49
C ALA A 66 3.77 5.41 21.58
N TRP A 67 4.67 4.87 20.76
CA TRP A 67 6.09 5.25 20.74
C TRP A 67 6.34 6.67 20.21
N GLN A 68 5.50 7.16 19.29
CA GLN A 68 5.74 8.46 18.65
C GLN A 68 5.72 9.64 19.63
N GLY A 69 5.11 9.50 20.81
CA GLY A 69 5.18 10.49 21.90
C GLY A 69 4.54 11.85 21.60
N VAL A 70 4.00 12.07 20.39
CA VAL A 70 3.34 13.30 19.97
C VAL A 70 1.83 13.12 20.14
N PRO A 71 1.16 13.94 20.97
CA PRO A 71 -0.29 13.89 21.11
C PRO A 71 -0.96 14.43 19.85
N ILE A 72 -1.37 13.53 18.95
CA ILE A 72 -2.21 13.86 17.79
C ILE A 72 -3.67 13.84 18.26
N ARG A 73 -4.38 14.96 18.11
CA ARG A 73 -5.80 15.08 18.41
C ARG A 73 -6.57 15.33 17.11
N PRO A 74 -7.00 14.28 16.39
CA PRO A 74 -7.75 14.46 15.16
C PRO A 74 -9.08 15.15 15.45
N SER A 75 -9.49 16.04 14.56
CA SER A 75 -10.82 16.63 14.56
C SER A 75 -11.89 15.57 14.26
N ALA A 76 -13.14 15.84 14.63
CA ALA A 76 -14.25 14.91 14.39
C ALA A 76 -14.42 14.56 12.90
N SER A 77 -14.19 15.52 11.99
CA SER A 77 -14.28 15.29 10.55
C SER A 77 -13.16 14.39 10.03
N GLU A 78 -11.93 14.53 10.55
CA GLU A 78 -10.81 13.63 10.25
C GLU A 78 -11.09 12.21 10.76
N VAL A 79 -11.63 12.08 11.97
CA VAL A 79 -12.04 10.77 12.51
C VAL A 79 -13.06 10.09 11.60
N VAL A 80 -14.10 10.80 11.16
CA VAL A 80 -15.11 10.24 10.23
C VAL A 80 -14.48 9.77 8.92
N ARG A 81 -13.57 10.56 8.33
CA ARG A 81 -12.87 10.17 7.09
C ARG A 81 -11.98 8.95 7.30
N LEU A 82 -11.28 8.86 8.42
CA LEU A 82 -10.45 7.70 8.78
C LEU A 82 -11.31 6.46 9.03
N LEU A 83 -12.49 6.59 9.63
CA LEU A 83 -13.43 5.48 9.78
C LEU A 83 -13.93 4.97 8.43
N ILE A 84 -14.29 5.86 7.51
CA ILE A 84 -14.69 5.49 6.14
C ILE A 84 -13.53 4.75 5.44
N ALA A 85 -12.31 5.29 5.52
CA ALA A 85 -11.12 4.64 4.96
C ALA A 85 -10.87 3.26 5.60
N GLY A 86 -11.07 3.11 6.91
CA GLY A 86 -10.96 1.84 7.63
C GLY A 86 -11.97 0.80 7.16
N VAL A 87 -13.22 1.20 6.91
CA VAL A 87 -14.26 0.32 6.33
C VAL A 87 -13.88 -0.12 4.91
N MET A 88 -13.41 0.81 4.08
CA MET A 88 -12.94 0.50 2.72
C MET A 88 -11.76 -0.47 2.75
N MET A 89 -10.79 -0.25 3.63
CA MET A 89 -9.65 -1.13 3.84
C MET A 89 -10.09 -2.53 4.28
N GLY A 90 -11.01 -2.63 5.24
CA GLY A 90 -11.53 -3.92 5.73
C GLY A 90 -12.27 -4.70 4.63
N ALA A 91 -13.15 -4.03 3.88
CA ALA A 91 -13.87 -4.64 2.76
C ALA A 91 -12.91 -5.10 1.66
N GLY A 92 -11.92 -4.27 1.30
CA GLY A 92 -10.88 -4.61 0.33
C GLY A 92 -10.03 -5.80 0.78
N LEU A 93 -9.62 -5.85 2.05
CA LEU A 93 -8.84 -6.95 2.62
C LEU A 93 -9.64 -8.27 2.63
N LEU A 94 -10.93 -8.23 2.93
CA LEU A 94 -11.81 -9.40 2.84
C LEU A 94 -11.88 -9.94 1.41
N ALA A 95 -12.12 -9.07 0.42
CA ALA A 95 -12.17 -9.45 -0.99
C ALA A 95 -10.81 -9.98 -1.47
N PHE A 96 -9.72 -9.29 -1.14
CA PHE A 96 -8.36 -9.69 -1.49
C PHE A 96 -8.04 -11.07 -0.93
N ASN A 97 -8.26 -11.30 0.36
CA ASN A 97 -7.95 -12.60 0.98
C ASN A 97 -8.86 -13.71 0.47
N ALA A 98 -10.12 -13.43 0.12
CA ALA A 98 -10.99 -14.43 -0.50
C ALA A 98 -10.43 -14.92 -1.84
N VAL A 99 -9.90 -14.01 -2.66
CA VAL A 99 -9.29 -14.36 -3.95
C VAL A 99 -7.90 -14.97 -3.75
N ALA A 100 -7.03 -14.36 -2.94
CA ALA A 100 -5.66 -14.82 -2.71
C ALA A 100 -5.57 -16.20 -2.06
N ASN A 101 -6.59 -16.60 -1.29
CA ASN A 101 -6.68 -17.96 -0.72
C ASN A 101 -7.55 -18.91 -1.56
N SER A 102 -8.13 -18.44 -2.67
CA SER A 102 -8.92 -19.28 -3.57
C SER A 102 -8.06 -20.37 -4.21
N ARG A 103 -8.61 -21.58 -4.29
CA ARG A 103 -8.01 -22.70 -5.04
C ARG A 103 -8.41 -22.73 -6.51
N HIS A 104 -9.27 -21.82 -6.95
CA HIS A 104 -9.77 -21.76 -8.33
C HIS A 104 -8.85 -20.96 -9.27
N ILE A 105 -8.00 -20.09 -8.71
CA ILE A 105 -7.03 -19.29 -9.45
C ILE A 105 -5.69 -19.36 -8.74
N ASP A 106 -4.62 -19.40 -9.51
CA ASP A 106 -3.27 -19.41 -8.94
C ASP A 106 -2.96 -18.08 -8.26
N ALA A 107 -2.26 -18.17 -7.12
CA ALA A 107 -1.80 -16.99 -6.39
C ALA A 107 -0.86 -16.13 -7.25
N SER A 108 -0.04 -16.77 -8.09
CA SER A 108 0.88 -16.11 -9.04
C SER A 108 0.17 -15.32 -10.14
N VAL A 109 -1.13 -15.54 -10.35
CA VAL A 109 -1.95 -14.82 -11.34
C VAL A 109 -2.81 -13.77 -10.64
N SER A 110 -3.59 -14.22 -9.64
CA SER A 110 -4.59 -13.38 -8.99
C SER A 110 -3.98 -12.23 -8.18
N ILE A 111 -2.89 -12.47 -7.45
CA ILE A 111 -2.26 -11.44 -6.61
C ILE A 111 -1.69 -10.30 -7.47
N PRO A 112 -0.87 -10.54 -8.50
CA PRO A 112 -0.39 -9.46 -9.37
C PRO A 112 -1.50 -8.66 -10.05
N ILE A 113 -2.60 -9.32 -10.45
CA ILE A 113 -3.77 -8.64 -11.02
C ILE A 113 -4.38 -7.68 -9.99
N MET A 114 -4.66 -8.15 -8.77
CA MET A 114 -5.25 -7.33 -7.72
C MET A 114 -4.34 -6.15 -7.33
N ASP A 115 -3.05 -6.39 -7.13
CA ASP A 115 -2.09 -5.33 -6.77
C ASP A 115 -1.96 -4.29 -7.89
N THR A 116 -1.94 -4.73 -9.15
CA THR A 116 -1.90 -3.79 -10.28
C THR A 116 -3.18 -2.95 -10.36
N LEU A 117 -4.35 -3.55 -10.19
CA LEU A 117 -5.62 -2.80 -10.17
C LEU A 117 -5.67 -1.81 -9.01
N MET A 118 -5.15 -2.17 -7.83
CA MET A 118 -5.00 -1.28 -6.69
C MET A 118 -4.05 -0.10 -7.00
N LEU A 119 -2.93 -0.34 -7.67
CA LEU A 119 -2.00 0.70 -8.11
C LEU A 119 -2.67 1.67 -9.11
N LEU A 120 -3.42 1.14 -10.08
CA LEU A 120 -4.17 1.96 -11.04
C LEU A 120 -5.24 2.81 -10.35
N ALA A 121 -6.04 2.21 -9.45
CA ALA A 121 -7.03 2.93 -8.68
C ALA A 121 -6.40 4.05 -7.83
N THR A 122 -5.26 3.78 -7.21
CA THR A 122 -4.51 4.77 -6.42
C THR A 122 -3.97 5.91 -7.29
N ALA A 123 -3.38 5.60 -8.45
CA ALA A 123 -2.85 6.60 -9.37
C ALA A 123 -3.95 7.51 -9.93
N ILE A 124 -5.09 6.93 -10.33
CA ILE A 124 -6.27 7.67 -10.80
C ILE A 124 -6.84 8.53 -9.66
N GLY A 125 -7.00 7.96 -8.47
CA GLY A 125 -7.45 8.67 -7.28
C GLY A 125 -6.55 9.87 -6.97
N ALA A 126 -5.23 9.73 -7.08
CA ALA A 126 -4.30 10.82 -6.84
C ALA A 126 -4.43 11.95 -7.87
N ILE A 127 -4.65 11.61 -9.15
CA ILE A 127 -4.93 12.59 -10.20
C ILE A 127 -6.24 13.34 -9.89
N VAL A 128 -7.30 12.63 -9.49
CA VAL A 128 -8.64 13.23 -9.28
C VAL A 128 -8.71 14.06 -8.00
N PHE A 129 -8.25 13.52 -6.87
CA PHE A 129 -8.44 14.13 -5.55
C PHE A 129 -7.33 15.10 -5.15
N PHE A 130 -6.10 14.87 -5.63
CA PHE A 130 -4.95 15.72 -5.31
C PHE A 130 -4.46 16.56 -6.50
N ALA A 131 -5.19 16.53 -7.63
CA ALA A 131 -4.86 17.25 -8.85
C ALA A 131 -3.41 17.02 -9.32
N GLU A 132 -2.90 15.79 -9.13
CA GLU A 132 -1.55 15.47 -9.56
C GLU A 132 -1.40 15.57 -11.09
N PRO A 133 -0.29 16.12 -11.59
CA PRO A 133 -0.10 16.27 -13.03
C PRO A 133 0.01 14.91 -13.71
N VAL A 134 -0.72 14.78 -14.83
CA VAL A 134 -0.64 13.63 -15.73
C VAL A 134 0.55 13.83 -16.67
N THR A 135 1.65 13.14 -16.38
CA THR A 135 2.84 13.18 -17.22
C THR A 135 2.85 12.02 -18.22
N PRO A 136 3.48 12.16 -19.40
CA PRO A 136 3.63 11.06 -20.35
C PRO A 136 4.27 9.80 -19.73
N LYS A 137 5.18 9.98 -18.76
CA LYS A 137 5.79 8.88 -18.01
C LYS A 137 4.79 8.10 -17.16
N LYS A 138 3.88 8.80 -16.47
CA LYS A 138 2.80 8.15 -15.69
C LYS A 138 1.86 7.38 -16.61
N VAL A 139 1.47 7.97 -17.75
CA VAL A 139 0.63 7.30 -18.75
C VAL A 139 1.30 6.03 -19.27
N LEU A 140 2.56 6.12 -19.71
CA LEU A 140 3.33 4.96 -20.17
C LEU A 140 3.43 3.88 -19.10
N GLY A 141 3.74 4.25 -17.84
CA GLY A 141 3.81 3.32 -16.72
C GLY A 141 2.48 2.59 -16.48
N MET A 142 1.36 3.32 -16.48
CA MET A 142 0.03 2.72 -16.34
C MET A 142 -0.31 1.79 -17.51
N THR A 143 0.03 2.16 -18.75
CA THR A 143 -0.18 1.31 -19.92
C THR A 143 0.63 0.01 -19.81
N LEU A 144 1.89 0.08 -19.36
CA LEU A 144 2.73 -1.10 -19.17
C LEU A 144 2.21 -2.02 -18.05
N LEU A 145 1.68 -1.46 -16.96
CA LEU A 145 1.01 -2.22 -15.92
C LEU A 145 -0.20 -2.99 -16.47
N ILE A 146 -1.06 -2.31 -17.26
CA ILE A 146 -2.22 -2.94 -17.90
C ILE A 146 -1.78 -4.05 -18.88
N ALA A 147 -0.77 -3.78 -19.70
CA ALA A 147 -0.24 -4.81 -20.61
C ALA A 147 0.31 -6.02 -19.84
N GLY A 148 1.03 -5.79 -18.74
CA GLY A 148 1.57 -6.84 -17.89
C GLY A 148 0.49 -7.77 -17.33
N ILE A 149 -0.61 -7.23 -16.80
CA ILE A 149 -1.70 -8.08 -16.29
C ILE A 149 -2.45 -8.85 -17.39
N LEU A 150 -2.58 -8.27 -18.58
CA LEU A 150 -3.23 -8.95 -19.71
C LEU A 150 -2.44 -10.16 -20.19
N LEU A 151 -1.10 -10.11 -20.08
CA LEU A 151 -0.21 -11.24 -20.37
C LEU A 151 -0.27 -12.37 -19.32
N LEU A 152 -0.72 -12.05 -18.09
CA LEU A 152 -0.83 -13.03 -17.00
C LEU A 152 -2.19 -13.74 -16.96
N LYS A 153 -3.12 -13.42 -17.88
CA LYS A 153 -4.45 -14.01 -17.90
C LYS A 153 -4.34 -15.53 -18.17
N PRO A 154 -4.94 -16.39 -17.33
CA PRO A 154 -4.95 -17.83 -17.59
C PRO A 154 -5.84 -18.11 -18.81
N GLU A 155 -5.41 -19.07 -19.63
CA GLU A 155 -6.18 -19.59 -20.78
C GLU A 155 -7.47 -20.29 -20.35
#